data_AF-A0A7J2K9V2-F1
#
_entry.id   AF-A0A7J2K9V2-F1
#
_cell.length_a   1.000
_cell.length_b   1.000
_cell.length_c   1.000
_cell.angle_alpha   90.00
_cell.angle_beta   90.00
_cell.angle_gamma   90.00
#
_symmetry.space_group_name_H-M   'P 1'
#
loop_
_entity.id
_entity.type
_entity.pdbx_description
1 polymer ?
#
loop_
_entity_poly.entity_id
_entity_poly.type
_entity_poly.pdbx_seq_one_letter_code
_entity_poly.pdbx_strand_id
1 'polypeptide(L)' 'MGRLYRIVRCSNCGNLQITSARKRFRCVRCGAIQDMNSVKPLYVTEDARKAREILAELKSHGRVSEFRKLAGMK' A
#
# COMPACT_ATOMS: atom_id res chain seq x y z
N MET A 1 14.41 -1.89 -19.85
CA MET A 1 13.08 -1.62 -19.25
C MET A 1 13.22 -1.55 -17.73
N GLY A 2 12.94 -0.40 -17.13
CA GLY A 2 13.04 -0.18 -15.68
C GLY A 2 12.01 -0.98 -14.88
N ARG A 3 12.28 -1.16 -13.58
CA ARG A 3 11.35 -1.78 -12.64
C ARG A 3 10.40 -0.70 -12.11
N LEU A 4 9.11 -0.80 -12.45
CA LEU A 4 8.07 0.07 -11.89
C LEU A 4 7.70 -0.37 -10.47
N TYR A 5 7.78 0.58 -9.54
CA TYR A 5 7.31 0.49 -8.17
C TYR A 5 5.96 1.16 -8.06
N ARG A 6 4.99 0.46 -7.48
CA ARG A 6 3.61 0.92 -7.32
C ARG A 6 3.27 0.93 -5.83
N ILE A 7 2.68 2.02 -5.36
CA ILE A 7 2.10 2.07 -4.01
C ILE A 7 0.65 1.68 -4.11
N VAL A 8 0.26 0.64 -3.36
CA VAL A 8 -1.09 0.07 -3.37
C VAL A 8 -1.65 0.02 -1.96
N ARG A 9 -2.97 0.16 -1.85
CA ARG A 9 -3.72 -0.07 -0.62
C ARG A 9 -4.35 -1.45 -0.67
N CYS A 10 -4.23 -2.20 0.42
CA CYS A 10 -4.93 -3.46 0.56
C CYS A 10 -6.43 -3.22 0.80
N SER A 11 -7.28 -3.80 -0.04
CA SER A 11 -8.73 -3.73 0.10
C SER A 11 -9.25 -4.49 1.32
N ASN A 12 -8.49 -5.48 1.82
CA ASN A 12 -8.89 -6.26 2.99
C ASN A 12 -8.58 -5.57 4.32
N CYS A 13 -7.33 -5.12 4.53
CA CYS A 13 -6.90 -4.55 5.83
C CYS A 13 -6.45 -3.09 5.76
N GLY A 14 -6.58 -2.43 4.62
CA GLY A 14 -6.20 -1.03 4.43
C GLY A 14 -4.68 -0.77 4.37
N ASN A 15 -3.82 -1.77 4.55
CA ASN A 15 -2.37 -1.58 4.58
C ASN A 15 -1.83 -0.97 3.28
N LEU A 16 -0.99 0.05 3.41
CA LEU A 16 -0.23 0.64 2.31
C LEU A 16 1.12 -0.08 2.16
N GLN A 17 1.45 -0.48 0.94
CA GLN A 17 2.74 -1.10 0.62
C GLN A 17 3.21 -0.76 -0.80
N ILE A 18 4.50 -0.97 -1.04
CA ILE A 18 5.09 -0.94 -2.38
C ILE A 18 5.03 -2.34 -2.97
N THR A 19 4.74 -2.42 -4.27
CA THR A 19 4.81 -3.64 -5.07
C THR A 19 5.38 -3.35 -6.45
N SER A 20 6.20 -4.26 -6.96
CA SER A 20 6.63 -4.29 -8.37
C SER A 20 5.85 -5.34 -9.18
N ALA A 21 4.90 -6.03 -8.55
CA ALA A 21 4.11 -7.07 -9.19
C ALA A 21 3.23 -6.50 -10.30
N ARG A 22 3.06 -7.28 -11.38
CA ARG A 22 2.28 -6.90 -12.55
C ARG A 22 0.88 -7.50 -12.57
N LYS A 23 0.71 -8.71 -12.03
CA LYS A 23 -0.56 -9.45 -12.06
C LYS A 23 -1.25 -9.47 -10.71
N ARG A 24 -0.56 -9.95 -9.67
CA ARG A 24 -1.10 -10.09 -8.32
C ARG A 24 -0.07 -9.73 -7.29
N PHE A 25 -0.49 -9.19 -6.16
CA PHE A 25 0.38 -8.92 -5.02
C PHE A 25 -0.21 -9.51 -3.74
N ARG A 26 0.69 -9.95 -2.86
CA ARG A 26 0.33 -10.38 -1.50
C ARG A 26 0.44 -9.19 -0.55
N CYS A 27 -0.57 -8.99 0.28
CA CYS A 27 -0.50 -8.01 1.35
C CYS A 27 0.53 -8.45 2.39
N VAL A 28 1.51 -7.61 2.70
CA VAL A 28 2.55 -7.92 3.70
C VAL A 28 2.03 -7.89 5.14
N ARG A 29 0.85 -7.30 5.38
CA ARG A 29 0.23 -7.20 6.71
C ARG A 29 -0.73 -8.36 7.01
N CYS A 30 -1.73 -8.59 6.15
CA CYS A 30 -2.76 -9.62 6.39
C CYS A 30 -2.63 -10.86 5.50
N GLY A 31 -1.67 -10.90 4.58
CA GLY A 31 -1.45 -12.04 3.70
C GLY A 31 -2.43 -12.19 2.52
N ALA A 32 -3.50 -11.38 2.44
CA ALA A 32 -4.46 -11.45 1.35
C ALA A 32 -3.81 -11.23 -0.03
N ILE A 33 -4.21 -12.02 -1.02
CA ILE A 33 -3.75 -11.90 -2.40
C ILE A 33 -4.75 -11.05 -3.17
N GLN A 34 -4.26 -10.05 -3.90
CA GLN A 34 -5.09 -9.12 -4.66
C GLN A 34 -4.60 -9.04 -6.09
N ASP A 35 -5.57 -8.90 -7.01
CA ASP A 35 -5.29 -8.70 -8.42
C ASP A 35 -4.96 -7.23 -8.70
N MET A 36 -3.89 -6.99 -9.46
CA MET A 36 -3.43 -5.64 -9.81
C MET A 36 -4.43 -4.93 -10.72
N ASN A 37 -5.22 -5.63 -11.52
CA ASN A 37 -6.24 -5.00 -12.37
C ASN A 37 -7.42 -4.48 -11.56
N SER A 38 -7.64 -5.02 -10.35
CA SER A 38 -8.72 -4.61 -9.45
C SER A 38 -8.29 -3.54 -8.43
N VAL A 39 -7.02 -3.14 -8.42
CA VAL A 39 -6.49 -2.15 -7.48
C VAL A 39 -5.88 -0.97 -8.24
N LYS A 40 -6.40 0.22 -8.01
CA LYS A 40 -5.79 1.46 -8.53
C LYS A 40 -4.55 1.79 -7.69
N PRO A 41 -3.34 1.84 -8.28
CA PRO A 41 -2.16 2.33 -7.57
C PRO A 41 -2.36 3.78 -7.15
N LEU A 42 -1.95 4.11 -5.93
CA LEU A 42 -1.96 5.48 -5.43
C LEU A 42 -0.82 6.31 -6.03
N TYR A 43 0.30 5.65 -6.32
CA TYR A 43 1.48 6.25 -6.91
C TYR A 43 2.29 5.22 -7.70
N VAL A 44 2.96 5.65 -8.76
CA VAL A 44 3.82 4.80 -9.60
C VAL A 44 5.11 5.55 -9.93
N THR A 45 6.26 4.88 -9.80
CA THR A 45 7.56 5.46 -10.13
C THR A 45 8.57 4.37 -10.51
N GLU A 46 9.63 4.74 -11.23
CA GLU A 46 10.78 3.87 -11.48
C GLU A 46 11.86 4.00 -10.39
N ASP A 47 11.77 5.00 -9.52
CA ASP A 47 12.73 5.23 -8.43
C ASP A 47 12.27 4.57 -7.11
N ALA A 48 13.05 3.58 -6.65
CA ALA A 48 12.78 2.86 -5.42
C ALA A 48 12.89 3.73 -4.14
N ARG A 49 13.78 4.73 -4.12
CA ARG A 49 13.90 5.69 -3.00
C ARG A 49 12.65 6.56 -2.95
N LYS A 50 12.24 7.12 -4.09
CA LYS A 50 11.02 7.95 -4.16
C LYS A 50 9.77 7.18 -3.73
N ALA A 51 9.64 5.92 -4.14
CA ALA A 51 8.52 5.07 -3.71
C ALA A 51 8.46 4.90 -2.18
N ARG A 52 9.61 4.76 -1.51
CA ARG A 52 9.69 4.62 -0.05
C ARG A 52 9.34 5.92 0.66
N GLU A 53 9.81 7.06 0.16
CA GLU A 53 9.49 8.39 0.71
C GLU A 53 7.98 8.64 0.65
N ILE A 54 7.35 8.47 -0.52
CA ILE A 54 5.91 8.68 -0.69
C ILE A 54 5.10 7.68 0.16
N LEU A 55 5.55 6.42 0.28
CA LEU A 55 4.88 5.47 1.17
C LEU A 55 4.90 5.93 2.64
N ALA A 56 6.04 6.44 3.10
CA ALA A 56 6.18 6.95 4.46
C ALA A 56 5.27 8.17 4.69
N GLU A 57 5.24 9.11 3.74
CA GLU A 57 4.35 10.27 3.76
C GLU A 57 2.88 9.85 3.83
N LEU A 58 2.43 8.97 2.93
CA LEU A 58 1.05 8.47 2.92
C LEU A 58 0.66 7.77 4.23
N LYS A 59 1.59 7.03 4.85
CA LYS A 59 1.36 6.41 6.16
C LYS A 59 1.30 7.43 7.29
N SER A 60 2.10 8.48 7.24
CA SER A 60 2.08 9.56 8.24
C SER A 60 0.80 10.38 8.17
N HIS A 61 0.34 10.72 6.95
CA HIS A 61 -0.94 11.42 6.75
C HIS A 61 -2.15 10.54 7.10
N GLY A 62 -2.07 9.22 6.87
CA GLY A 62 -3.12 8.28 7.27
C GLY A 62 -3.33 8.15 8.79
N ARG A 63 -2.30 8.41 9.62
CA ARG A 63 -2.42 8.32 11.09
C ARG A 63 -3.36 9.36 11.68
N VAL A 64 -3.61 10.48 11.00
CA VAL A 64 -4.56 11.49 11.49
C VAL A 64 -6.01 10.98 11.45
N SER A 65 -6.32 9.95 10.64
CA SER A 65 -7.67 9.38 10.52
C SER A 65 -7.90 8.04 11.24
N GLU A 66 -6.84 7.34 11.69
CA GLU A 66 -6.96 6.02 12.34
C GLU A 66 -6.89 6.03 13.88
N PHE A 67 -6.75 7.19 14.55
CA PHE A 67 -6.87 7.27 16.01
C PHE A 67 -8.28 6.96 16.54
N ARG A 68 -9.28 6.75 15.67
CA ARG A 68 -10.69 6.47 16.05
C ARG A 68 -11.09 4.99 16.02
N LYS A 69 -10.17 4.04 15.82
CA LYS A 69 -10.52 2.58 15.89
C LYS A 69 -9.55 1.75 16.74
N LEU A 70 -9.13 2.28 17.89
CA LEU A 70 -8.46 1.50 18.94
C LEU A 70 -9.14 1.63 20.32
N ALA A 71 -10.47 1.76 20.35
CA ALA A 71 -11.26 1.51 21.56
C ALA A 71 -12.44 0.61 21.17
N GLY A 72 -12.22 -0.70 21.20
CA GLY A 72 -13.24 -1.66 20.79
C GLY A 72 -12.69 -3.07 20.60
N MET A 73 -11.97 -3.59 21.59
CA MET A 73 -11.89 -5.03 21.80
C MET A 73 -12.28 -5.30 23.25
N LYS A 74 -13.25 -6.22 23.37
CA LYS A 74 -13.93 -6.66 24.61
C LYS A 74 -12.96 -7.11 25.68
#